data_AF-A0A938QJP3-F1
#
_entry.id   AF-A0A938QJP3-F1
#
_cell.length_a   1.000
_cell.length_b   1.000
_cell.length_c   1.000
_cell.angle_alpha   90.00
_cell.angle_beta   90.00
_cell.angle_gamma   90.00
#
_symmetry.space_group_name_H-M   'P 1'
#
loop_
_entity.id
_entity.type
_entity.pdbx_description
1 polymer ?
#
loop_
_entity_poly.entity_id
_entity_poly.type
_entity_poly.pdbx_seq_one_letter_code
_entity_poly.pdbx_strand_id
1 'polypeptide(L)'
;MTMRFFFLSLLLFLSGIAPMEAAAQAAPEGPLSTRALKDGAYRIMIFQQTVKLKNGLYEPVKPSQKALLSGKYLRVEMGPAALGDLTGDGREEAAVILRSSGGGSGVFYEVAAVVNKEGRPVHQASAELGDRVKIHHLAIQSGMIVIDLTTHGPDDPACCPTVRKVVRYRLAGNKLEPR
;
A
#
# COMPACT_ATOMS: atom_id res chain seq x y z
N MET A 1 1.03 -49.38 62.13
CA MET A 1 2.30 -48.94 61.52
C MET A 1 2.20 -49.21 60.01
N THR A 2 1.55 -48.30 59.28
CA THR A 2 2.15 -47.27 58.40
C THR A 2 2.53 -47.76 57.00
N MET A 3 1.82 -47.16 56.03
CA MET A 3 2.30 -46.61 54.75
C MET A 3 2.15 -47.38 53.44
N ARG A 4 1.49 -46.64 52.50
CA ARG A 4 1.71 -46.53 51.04
C ARG A 4 1.11 -47.68 50.21
N PHE A 5 0.51 -47.45 49.03
CA PHE A 5 0.90 -46.51 47.97
C PHE A 5 -0.31 -45.91 47.23
N PHE A 6 -0.07 -44.65 46.84
CA PHE A 6 -0.79 -43.77 45.93
C PHE A 6 -1.38 -44.43 44.67
N PHE A 7 -2.58 -43.96 44.31
CA PHE A 7 -3.18 -44.04 42.98
C PHE A 7 -2.25 -43.41 41.93
N LEU A 8 -1.95 -44.13 40.86
CA LEU A 8 -1.49 -43.54 39.60
C LEU A 8 -2.07 -44.34 38.44
N SER A 9 -3.18 -43.86 37.88
CA SER A 9 -3.60 -44.25 36.53
C SER A 9 -3.79 -42.98 35.71
N LEU A 10 -2.76 -42.75 34.92
CA LEU A 10 -2.61 -41.79 33.85
C LEU A 10 -3.55 -42.18 32.70
N LEU A 11 -4.48 -41.32 32.29
CA LEU A 11 -5.14 -41.45 30.98
C LEU A 11 -5.55 -40.10 30.38
N LEU A 12 -4.72 -39.69 29.42
CA LEU A 12 -5.00 -38.94 28.19
C LEU A 12 -6.02 -37.78 28.25
N PHE A 13 -5.49 -36.56 28.34
CA PHE A 13 -6.13 -35.40 27.71
C PHE A 13 -6.05 -35.56 26.19
N LEU A 14 -7.17 -35.90 25.55
CA LEU A 14 -7.36 -35.71 24.11
C LEU A 14 -7.44 -34.19 23.85
N SER A 15 -6.30 -33.58 23.54
CA SER A 15 -6.24 -32.22 22.99
C SER A 15 -6.85 -32.21 21.59
N GLY A 16 -8.14 -31.92 21.52
CA GLY A 16 -8.82 -31.57 20.27
C GLY A 16 -8.29 -30.25 19.74
N ILE A 17 -7.21 -30.29 18.95
CA ILE A 17 -6.77 -29.15 18.14
C ILE A 17 -7.57 -29.23 16.84
N ALA A 18 -8.66 -28.46 16.77
CA ALA A 18 -9.27 -28.15 15.48
C ALA A 18 -8.30 -27.25 14.70
N PRO A 19 -7.99 -27.53 13.42
CA PRO A 19 -7.26 -26.57 12.61
C PRO A 19 -8.18 -25.37 12.37
N MET A 20 -7.72 -24.20 12.80
CA MET A 20 -8.28 -22.92 12.39
C MET A 20 -7.91 -22.72 10.93
N GLU A 21 -8.73 -23.27 10.04
CA GLU A 21 -8.62 -23.08 8.59
C GLU A 21 -8.98 -21.63 8.28
N ALA A 22 -7.96 -20.77 8.29
CA ALA A 22 -8.06 -19.41 7.82
C ALA A 22 -8.55 -19.47 6.37
N ALA A 23 -9.79 -19.03 6.13
CA ALA A 23 -10.38 -18.95 4.82
C ALA A 23 -9.49 -18.13 3.90
N ALA A 24 -8.71 -18.81 3.05
CA ALA A 24 -8.02 -18.21 1.94
C ALA A 24 -9.11 -17.74 0.96
N GLN A 25 -9.39 -16.44 0.94
CA GLN A 25 -10.13 -15.86 -0.17
C GLN A 25 -9.39 -16.23 -1.47
N ALA A 26 -10.06 -16.97 -2.34
CA ALA A 26 -9.55 -17.35 -3.65
C ALA A 26 -8.99 -16.11 -4.36
N ALA A 27 -7.77 -16.25 -4.89
CA ALA A 27 -7.16 -15.23 -5.72
C ALA A 27 -8.08 -14.93 -6.92
N PRO A 28 -8.21 -13.68 -7.37
CA PRO A 28 -8.84 -13.39 -8.65
C PRO A 28 -8.07 -14.13 -9.76
N GLU A 29 -8.70 -15.13 -10.37
CA GLU A 29 -8.18 -15.83 -11.55
C GLU A 29 -8.26 -14.88 -12.76
N GLY A 30 -7.22 -14.08 -12.98
CA GLY A 30 -7.17 -13.15 -14.11
C GLY A 30 -5.92 -12.27 -14.12
N PRO A 31 -5.67 -11.52 -15.22
CA PRO A 31 -4.58 -10.55 -15.25
C PRO A 31 -4.79 -9.47 -14.18
N LEU A 32 -3.69 -8.84 -13.75
CA LEU A 32 -3.78 -7.70 -12.85
C LEU A 32 -4.66 -6.62 -13.48
N SER A 33 -5.67 -6.17 -12.73
CA SER A 33 -6.62 -5.17 -13.22
C SER A 33 -6.60 -3.93 -12.34
N THR A 34 -6.92 -2.78 -12.95
CA THR A 34 -7.12 -1.53 -12.21
C THR A 34 -8.22 -1.64 -11.16
N ARG A 35 -9.20 -2.54 -11.37
CA ARG A 35 -10.22 -2.87 -10.37
C ARG A 35 -9.59 -3.52 -9.14
N ALA A 36 -8.73 -4.52 -9.32
CA ALA A 36 -8.08 -5.19 -8.20
C ALA A 36 -7.23 -4.22 -7.36
N LEU A 37 -6.57 -3.24 -8.01
CA LEU A 37 -5.78 -2.21 -7.32
C LEU A 37 -6.61 -1.36 -6.33
N LYS A 38 -7.89 -1.13 -6.62
CA LYS A 38 -8.80 -0.35 -5.75
C LYS A 38 -9.09 -1.04 -4.41
N ASP A 39 -8.86 -2.34 -4.30
CA ASP A 39 -9.05 -3.11 -3.06
C ASP A 39 -7.71 -3.66 -2.51
N GLY A 40 -6.60 -3.15 -3.04
CA GLY A 40 -5.24 -3.51 -2.63
C GLY A 40 -4.86 -3.01 -1.23
N ALA A 41 -3.86 -3.67 -0.65
CA ALA A 41 -3.20 -3.21 0.56
C ALA A 41 -1.88 -2.50 0.22
N TYR A 42 -1.69 -1.30 0.77
CA TYR A 42 -0.55 -0.42 0.46
C TYR A 42 0.11 0.05 1.74
N ARG A 43 1.44 0.03 1.78
CA ARG A 43 2.23 0.66 2.84
C ARG A 43 2.46 2.13 2.50
N ILE A 44 1.79 3.01 3.24
CA ILE A 44 1.89 4.45 3.06
C ILE A 44 3.18 4.92 3.73
N MET A 45 4.08 5.55 2.96
CA MET A 45 5.43 5.87 3.43
C MET A 45 5.41 6.86 4.58
N ILE A 46 4.79 8.02 4.38
CA ILE A 46 4.82 9.13 5.34
C ILE A 46 4.15 8.79 6.67
N PHE A 47 3.09 7.98 6.65
CA PHE A 47 2.37 7.51 7.85
C PHE A 47 2.90 6.21 8.43
N GLN A 48 3.84 5.57 7.72
CA GLN A 48 4.40 4.27 8.04
C GLN A 48 3.37 3.16 8.33
N GLN A 49 2.20 3.25 7.71
CA GLN A 49 1.05 2.40 7.99
C GLN A 49 0.64 1.63 6.74
N THR A 50 0.35 0.34 6.90
CA THR A 50 -0.33 -0.43 5.85
C THR A 50 -1.84 -0.20 5.95
N VAL A 51 -2.44 0.22 4.85
CA VAL A 51 -3.89 0.42 4.72
C VAL A 51 -4.44 -0.51 3.66
N LYS A 52 -5.65 -1.02 3.87
CA LYS A 52 -6.40 -1.76 2.85
C LYS A 52 -7.45 -0.82 2.26
N LEU A 53 -7.34 -0.53 0.98
CA LEU A 53 -8.34 0.28 0.29
C LEU A 53 -9.63 -0.53 0.11
N LYS A 54 -10.74 0.17 0.04
CA LYS A 54 -12.03 -0.36 -0.40
C LYS A 54 -12.55 0.55 -1.49
N ASN A 55 -12.67 0.03 -2.71
CA ASN A 55 -13.04 0.82 -3.89
C ASN A 55 -12.16 2.07 -4.10
N GLY A 56 -10.88 2.01 -3.73
CA GLY A 56 -9.90 3.07 -3.92
C GLY A 56 -9.80 4.05 -2.75
N LEU A 57 -10.50 3.81 -1.64
CA LEU A 57 -10.51 4.70 -0.47
C LEU A 57 -10.23 3.93 0.84
N TYR A 58 -9.45 4.54 1.71
CA TYR A 58 -9.34 4.19 3.12
C TYR A 58 -9.62 5.44 3.96
N GLU A 59 -10.65 5.39 4.79
CA GLU A 59 -11.04 6.46 5.72
C GLU A 59 -11.84 5.83 6.88
N PRO A 60 -11.15 5.21 7.86
CA PRO A 60 -11.82 4.45 8.93
C PRO A 60 -12.56 5.35 9.94
N VAL A 61 -12.17 6.63 10.02
CA VAL A 61 -12.76 7.63 10.90
C VAL A 61 -13.00 8.89 10.08
N LYS A 62 -14.18 9.48 10.22
CA LYS A 62 -14.51 10.77 9.57
C LYS A 62 -13.78 11.93 10.25
N PRO A 63 -13.46 13.00 9.51
CA PRO A 63 -12.79 14.15 10.09
C PRO A 63 -13.70 14.77 11.17
N SER A 64 -13.20 14.79 12.40
CA SER A 64 -13.86 15.39 13.57
C SER A 64 -12.79 16.01 14.45
N GLN A 65 -13.14 17.03 15.23
CA GLN A 65 -12.17 17.68 16.11
C GLN A 65 -11.42 16.67 16.98
N LYS A 66 -12.13 15.69 17.55
CA LYS A 66 -11.54 14.59 18.33
C LYS A 66 -10.57 13.73 17.50
N ALA A 67 -10.95 13.34 16.28
CA ALA A 67 -10.10 12.51 15.42
C ALA A 67 -8.84 13.25 14.96
N LEU A 68 -8.97 14.53 14.63
CA LEU A 68 -7.88 15.41 14.22
C LEU A 68 -6.90 15.67 15.38
N LEU A 69 -7.39 16.04 16.56
CA LEU A 69 -6.55 16.31 17.73
C LEU A 69 -5.87 15.06 18.30
N SER A 70 -6.45 13.87 18.08
CA SER A 70 -5.84 12.61 18.53
C SER A 70 -4.86 11.99 17.52
N GLY A 71 -4.68 12.59 16.34
CA GLY A 71 -3.82 12.04 15.29
C GLY A 71 -4.34 10.72 14.70
N LYS A 72 -5.61 10.38 14.91
CA LYS A 72 -6.23 9.11 14.48
C LYS A 72 -6.88 9.19 13.11
N TYR A 73 -6.96 10.39 12.52
CA TYR A 73 -7.52 10.58 11.20
C TYR A 73 -6.46 10.29 10.13
N LEU A 74 -6.78 9.37 9.22
CA LEU A 74 -6.00 9.09 8.02
C LEU A 74 -6.98 8.83 6.89
N ARG A 75 -6.85 9.62 5.82
CA ARG A 75 -7.52 9.39 4.55
C ARG A 75 -6.48 9.03 3.50
N VAL A 76 -6.70 7.93 2.78
CA VAL A 76 -5.87 7.52 1.65
C VAL A 76 -6.78 7.26 0.45
N GLU A 77 -6.45 7.85 -0.69
CA GLU A 77 -7.22 7.72 -1.91
C GLU A 77 -6.31 7.32 -3.08
N MET A 78 -6.75 6.33 -3.85
CA MET A 78 -6.10 5.91 -5.08
C MET A 78 -6.33 6.94 -6.19
N GLY A 79 -5.24 7.41 -6.78
CA GLY A 79 -5.23 8.24 -7.99
C GLY A 79 -5.10 7.40 -9.27
N PRO A 80 -4.50 7.98 -10.33
CA PRO A 80 -4.19 7.24 -11.55
C PRO A 80 -3.30 6.02 -11.29
N ALA A 81 -3.45 5.01 -12.13
CA ALA A 81 -2.58 3.85 -12.19
C ALA A 81 -2.19 3.55 -13.63
N ALA A 82 -0.99 3.00 -13.80
CA ALA A 82 -0.52 2.46 -15.07
C ALA A 82 -0.17 0.99 -14.89
N LEU A 83 -0.49 0.18 -15.90
CA LEU A 83 -0.06 -1.21 -16.02
C LEU A 83 1.10 -1.29 -17.01
N GLY A 84 2.00 -2.24 -16.80
CA GLY A 84 3.08 -2.54 -17.72
C GLY A 84 4.15 -3.43 -17.08
N ASP A 85 5.01 -3.98 -17.93
CA ASP A 85 6.12 -4.83 -17.50
C ASP A 85 7.21 -4.00 -16.79
N LEU A 86 7.21 -4.05 -15.46
CA LEU A 86 8.13 -3.30 -14.62
C LEU A 86 9.33 -4.16 -14.21
N THR A 87 9.12 -5.47 -14.06
CA THR A 87 10.15 -6.42 -13.63
C THR A 87 10.93 -7.04 -14.77
N GLY A 88 10.45 -6.92 -16.01
CA GLY A 88 11.06 -7.50 -17.21
C GLY A 88 10.76 -8.99 -17.38
N ASP A 89 9.74 -9.53 -16.69
CA ASP A 89 9.36 -10.95 -16.75
C ASP A 89 8.25 -11.22 -17.77
N GLY A 90 7.81 -10.20 -18.52
CA GLY A 90 6.73 -10.27 -19.50
C GLY A 90 5.32 -10.24 -18.90
N ARG A 91 5.17 -10.09 -17.58
CA ARG A 91 3.88 -9.93 -16.90
C ARG A 91 3.69 -8.47 -16.50
N GLU A 92 2.46 -8.01 -16.54
CA GLU A 92 2.16 -6.64 -16.14
C GLU A 92 2.18 -6.49 -14.61
N GLU A 93 2.98 -5.55 -14.15
CA GLU A 93 2.90 -4.91 -12.84
C GLU A 93 2.04 -3.65 -12.90
N ALA A 94 1.88 -2.97 -11.76
CA ALA A 94 1.29 -1.64 -11.73
C ALA A 94 2.16 -0.60 -11.03
N ALA A 95 2.02 0.64 -11.48
CA ALA A 95 2.37 1.84 -10.74
C ALA A 95 1.07 2.54 -10.32
N VAL A 96 0.94 2.90 -9.05
CA VAL A 96 -0.27 3.49 -8.47
C VAL A 96 0.05 4.78 -7.75
N ILE A 97 -0.61 5.89 -8.10
CA ILE A 97 -0.54 7.11 -7.30
C ILE A 97 -1.45 6.96 -6.09
N LEU A 98 -0.91 7.24 -4.90
CA LEU A 98 -1.67 7.30 -3.65
C LEU A 98 -1.58 8.71 -3.09
N ARG A 99 -2.73 9.21 -2.63
CA ARG A 99 -2.87 10.52 -1.99
C ARG A 99 -3.26 10.31 -0.54
N SER A 100 -2.56 10.92 0.40
CA SER A 100 -2.82 10.72 1.82
C SER A 100 -2.89 12.03 2.60
N SER A 101 -3.79 12.09 3.58
CA SER A 101 -3.92 13.23 4.50
C SER A 101 -4.20 12.75 5.92
N GLY A 102 -3.46 13.31 6.87
CA GLY A 102 -3.61 13.07 8.31
C GLY A 102 -4.51 14.09 8.99
N GLY A 103 -5.19 14.96 8.23
CA GLY A 103 -6.17 15.92 8.75
C GLY A 103 -5.65 17.35 8.95
N GLY A 104 -4.37 17.60 8.66
CA GLY A 104 -3.87 18.94 8.39
C GLY A 104 -4.24 19.44 6.99
N SER A 105 -3.61 20.54 6.56
CA SER A 105 -3.81 21.11 5.22
C SER A 105 -3.01 20.41 4.11
N GLY A 106 -2.04 19.58 4.48
CA GLY A 106 -1.21 18.81 3.54
C GLY A 106 -1.95 17.62 2.94
N VAL A 107 -1.62 17.33 1.67
CA VAL A 107 -2.05 16.15 0.93
C VAL A 107 -0.84 15.57 0.22
N PHE A 108 -0.30 14.50 0.76
CA PHE A 108 0.96 13.91 0.31
C PHE A 108 0.72 12.87 -0.77
N TYR A 109 1.54 12.92 -1.81
CA TYR A 109 1.50 12.03 -2.95
C TYR A 109 2.69 11.08 -2.91
N GLU A 110 2.44 9.80 -3.17
CA GLU A 110 3.47 8.79 -3.41
C GLU A 110 3.09 7.95 -4.63
N VAL A 111 4.09 7.34 -5.26
CA VAL A 111 3.88 6.27 -6.23
C VAL A 111 4.22 4.93 -5.58
N ALA A 112 3.34 3.96 -5.74
CA ALA A 112 3.55 2.58 -5.31
C ALA A 112 3.78 1.67 -6.52
N ALA A 113 4.85 0.87 -6.48
CA ALA A 113 5.02 -0.29 -7.35
C ALA A 113 4.27 -1.48 -6.77
N VAL A 114 3.47 -2.14 -7.60
CA VAL A 114 2.63 -3.27 -7.24
C VAL A 114 2.99 -4.44 -8.13
N VAL A 115 3.48 -5.53 -7.52
CA VAL A 115 3.77 -6.77 -8.22
C VAL A 115 2.51 -7.60 -8.39
N ASN A 116 2.40 -8.23 -9.56
CA ASN A 116 1.30 -9.11 -9.89
C ASN A 116 1.61 -10.53 -9.39
N LYS A 117 0.90 -11.00 -8.35
CA LYS A 117 0.96 -12.41 -7.91
C LYS A 117 -0.31 -13.14 -8.33
N GLU A 118 -0.33 -13.61 -9.59
CA GLU A 118 -1.45 -14.35 -10.17
C GLU A 118 -2.77 -13.55 -10.08
N GLY A 119 -2.76 -12.32 -10.60
CA GLY A 119 -3.91 -11.41 -10.54
C GLY A 119 -4.05 -10.65 -9.23
N ARG A 120 -3.38 -11.10 -8.15
CA ARG A 120 -3.38 -10.39 -6.86
C ARG A 120 -2.39 -9.23 -6.86
N PRO A 121 -2.84 -8.00 -6.57
CA PRO A 121 -1.95 -6.88 -6.37
C PRO A 121 -1.20 -7.01 -5.04
N VAL A 122 0.12 -7.01 -5.09
CA VAL A 122 0.97 -6.99 -3.89
C VAL A 122 1.84 -5.74 -3.92
N HIS A 123 1.66 -4.85 -2.95
CA HIS A 123 2.55 -3.72 -2.75
C HIS A 123 4.00 -4.20 -2.58
N GLN A 124 4.92 -3.61 -3.35
CA GLN A 124 6.33 -3.99 -3.35
C GLN A 124 7.22 -2.87 -2.83
N ALA A 125 7.01 -1.64 -3.28
CA ALA A 125 7.81 -0.47 -2.92
C ALA A 125 7.03 0.81 -3.17
N SER A 126 7.43 1.91 -2.51
CA SER A 126 6.89 3.25 -2.77
C SER A 126 8.01 4.28 -2.88
N ALA A 127 7.70 5.43 -3.48
CA ALA A 127 8.51 6.64 -3.44
C ALA A 127 7.61 7.87 -3.27
N GLU A 128 8.04 8.79 -2.41
CA GLU A 128 7.35 10.06 -2.18
C GLU A 128 7.52 11.00 -3.38
N LEU A 129 6.44 11.68 -3.75
CA LEU A 129 6.41 12.65 -4.85
C LEU A 129 6.31 14.10 -4.33
N GLY A 130 5.83 14.29 -3.10
CA GLY A 130 5.70 15.58 -2.44
C GLY A 130 4.28 15.89 -1.94
N ASP A 131 4.06 17.13 -1.49
CA ASP A 131 2.76 17.65 -1.07
C ASP A 131 2.04 18.29 -2.26
N ARG A 132 0.72 18.06 -2.39
CA ARG A 132 -0.17 18.69 -3.40
C ARG A 132 0.33 18.63 -4.84
N VAL A 133 1.08 17.58 -5.17
CA VAL A 133 1.60 17.33 -6.51
C VAL A 133 0.47 17.23 -7.52
N LYS A 134 0.66 17.81 -8.72
CA LYS A 134 -0.21 17.58 -9.87
C LYS A 134 0.41 16.55 -10.80
N ILE A 135 -0.24 15.41 -10.98
CA ILE A 135 0.19 14.35 -11.91
C ILE A 135 -0.39 14.65 -13.30
N HIS A 136 0.47 14.78 -14.29
CA HIS A 136 0.10 15.00 -15.70
C HIS A 136 0.15 13.72 -16.51
N HIS A 137 1.12 12.84 -16.20
CA HIS A 137 1.29 11.55 -16.87
C HIS A 137 1.88 10.51 -15.91
N LEU A 138 1.45 9.27 -16.06
CA LEU A 138 2.01 8.10 -15.39
C LEU A 138 2.06 6.95 -16.39
N ALA A 139 3.23 6.32 -16.53
CA ALA A 139 3.40 5.13 -17.35
C ALA A 139 4.46 4.19 -16.76
N ILE A 140 4.39 2.93 -17.16
CA ILE A 140 5.51 1.99 -17.05
C ILE A 140 6.08 1.83 -18.47
N GLN A 141 7.36 2.19 -18.66
CA GLN A 141 8.03 2.15 -19.96
C GLN A 141 9.47 1.69 -19.78
N SER A 142 9.88 0.68 -20.56
CA SER A 142 11.24 0.13 -20.52
C SER A 142 11.70 -0.27 -19.11
N GLY A 143 10.84 -0.97 -18.35
CA GLY A 143 11.15 -1.40 -16.97
C GLY A 143 11.26 -0.28 -15.94
N MET A 144 10.72 0.91 -16.24
CA MET A 144 10.74 2.06 -15.33
C MET A 144 9.35 2.66 -15.17
N ILE A 145 9.06 3.15 -13.97
CA ILE A 145 7.94 4.04 -13.71
C ILE A 145 8.35 5.44 -14.16
N VAL A 146 7.53 6.09 -14.99
CA VAL A 146 7.78 7.42 -15.54
C VAL A 146 6.61 8.32 -15.16
N ILE A 147 6.90 9.45 -14.52
CA ILE A 147 5.87 10.37 -14.01
C ILE A 147 6.20 11.79 -14.44
N ASP A 148 5.29 12.43 -15.18
CA ASP A 148 5.31 13.87 -15.41
C ASP A 148 4.42 14.53 -14.37
N LEU A 149 4.99 15.46 -13.59
CA LEU A 149 4.31 16.06 -12.46
C LEU A 149 4.75 17.50 -12.21
N THR A 150 3.89 18.27 -11.55
CA THR A 150 4.24 19.55 -10.92
C THR A 150 4.34 19.37 -9.41
N THR A 151 5.48 19.73 -8.82
CA THR A 151 5.79 19.65 -7.37
C THR A 151 6.46 20.94 -6.89
N HIS A 152 6.76 21.03 -5.60
CA HIS A 152 7.35 22.22 -4.99
C HIS A 152 8.79 22.44 -5.44
N GLY A 153 9.10 23.69 -5.78
CA GLY A 153 10.45 24.25 -5.76
C GLY A 153 10.85 24.73 -4.36
N PRO A 154 12.12 25.13 -4.18
CA PRO A 154 12.63 25.60 -2.89
C PRO A 154 11.94 26.88 -2.39
N ASP A 155 11.44 27.72 -3.31
CA ASP A 155 10.81 29.00 -3.01
C ASP A 155 9.27 28.95 -3.06
N ASP A 156 8.68 27.78 -3.33
CA ASP A 156 7.23 27.65 -3.44
C ASP A 156 6.56 27.71 -2.06
N PRO A 157 5.47 28.48 -1.90
CA PRO A 157 4.61 28.34 -0.73
C PRO A 157 4.05 26.92 -0.64
N ALA A 158 3.84 26.43 0.58
CA ALA A 158 3.32 25.08 0.80
C ALA A 158 2.03 24.79 0.01
N CYS A 159 1.17 25.80 -0.22
CA CYS A 159 -0.08 25.63 -0.96
C CYS A 159 0.06 25.24 -2.43
N CYS A 160 1.15 25.64 -3.06
CA CYS A 160 1.09 26.00 -4.47
C CYS A 160 2.38 25.58 -5.19
N PRO A 161 2.56 24.29 -5.48
CA PRO A 161 3.71 23.80 -6.25
C PRO A 161 3.72 24.34 -7.69
N THR A 162 4.89 24.76 -8.18
CA THR A 162 5.06 25.38 -9.50
C THR A 162 6.05 24.66 -10.42
N VAL A 163 6.93 23.81 -9.89
CA VAL A 163 8.00 23.16 -10.65
C VAL A 163 7.50 21.92 -11.37
N ARG A 164 7.42 21.96 -12.71
CA ARG A 164 7.16 20.78 -13.53
C ARG A 164 8.44 20.00 -13.81
N LYS A 165 8.41 18.68 -13.60
CA LYS A 165 9.51 17.77 -13.93
C LYS A 165 9.01 16.37 -14.28
N VAL A 166 9.86 15.62 -14.96
CA VAL A 166 9.67 14.18 -15.16
C VAL A 166 10.59 13.44 -14.19
N VAL A 167 10.02 12.57 -13.36
CA VAL A 167 10.78 11.66 -12.50
C VAL A 167 10.67 10.24 -13.03
N ARG A 168 11.73 9.47 -12.83
CA ARG A 168 11.81 8.07 -13.25
C ARG A 168 12.25 7.22 -12.07
N TYR A 169 11.62 6.07 -11.90
CA TYR A 169 11.98 5.11 -10.88
C TYR A 169 12.18 3.73 -11.47
N ARG A 170 13.27 3.08 -11.06
CA ARG A 170 13.49 1.66 -11.30
C ARG A 170 13.15 0.87 -10.03
N LEU A 171 12.46 -0.24 -10.18
CA LEU A 171 12.25 -1.17 -9.08
C LEU A 171 13.52 -1.98 -8.81
N ALA A 172 13.98 -1.97 -7.56
CA ALA A 172 15.19 -2.66 -7.11
C ALA A 172 14.90 -3.39 -5.79
N GLY A 173 14.55 -4.67 -5.88
CA GLY A 173 14.09 -5.44 -4.71
C GLY A 173 12.83 -4.82 -4.10
N ASN A 174 12.97 -4.22 -2.91
CA ASN A 174 11.89 -3.55 -2.17
C ASN A 174 11.99 -2.02 -2.18
N LYS A 175 12.68 -1.43 -3.16
CA LYS A 175 12.87 0.03 -3.27
C LYS A 175 12.59 0.53 -4.69
N LEU A 176 12.11 1.77 -4.76
CA LEU A 176 12.08 2.56 -5.99
C LEU A 176 13.29 3.50 -5.99
N GLU A 177 14.23 3.26 -6.89
CA GLU A 177 15.44 4.07 -7.02
C GLU A 177 15.23 5.14 -8.11
N PRO A 178 15.48 6.42 -7.82
CA PRO A 178 15.42 7.47 -8.84
C PRO A 178 16.49 7.26 -9.92
N ARG A 179 16.15 7.62 -11.16
CA ARG A 179 17.03 7.54 -12.33
C ARG A 179 17.12 8.87 -13.07
#